data_AF-X1JQG9-F1
#
_entry.id   AF-X1JQG9-F1
#
_cell.length_a   1.000
_cell.length_b   1.000
_cell.length_c   1.000
_cell.angle_alpha   90.00
_cell.angle_beta   90.00
_cell.angle_gamma   90.00
#
_symmetry.space_group_name_H-M   'P 1'
#
loop_
_entity.id
_entity.type
_entity.pdbx_description
1 polymer ?
#
loop_
_entity_poly.entity_id
_entity_poly.type
_entity_poly.pdbx_seq_one_letter_code
_entity_poly.pdbx_strand_id
1 'polypeptide(L)'
;MGVEKNLFNNELFNQLEKLKPLYFNETNPTKKQAYKKQIDKLISEITSGHTEFDFEVYFSEVFHEKGGFDIVIANPPYVEFKNLDKAEKDKLESIYTTTKGKYDLYIPFLEKSQSIAGASSVIIYICSTRFLHRDYGKNIRSFIKTYYVINEIID
;
A
#
# COMPACT_ATOMS: atom_id res chain seq x y z
N MET A 1 -3.90 7.32 -8.05
CA MET A 1 -4.29 7.34 -9.47
C MET A 1 -5.13 6.09 -9.66
N GLY A 2 -6.36 6.19 -10.16
CA GLY A 2 -7.17 4.99 -10.40
C GLY A 2 -6.92 4.55 -11.84
N VAL A 3 -6.34 3.36 -12.04
CA VAL A 3 -6.29 2.75 -13.37
C VAL A 3 -7.74 2.47 -13.80
N GLU A 4 -8.13 2.96 -14.97
CA GLU A 4 -9.49 2.78 -15.48
C GLU A 4 -9.73 1.29 -15.78
N LYS A 5 -10.74 0.67 -15.18
CA LYS A 5 -11.03 -0.76 -15.39
C LYS A 5 -11.91 -0.92 -16.63
N ASN A 6 -11.28 -1.05 -17.80
CA ASN A 6 -11.95 -1.30 -19.09
C ASN A 6 -11.53 -2.67 -19.68
N LEU A 7 -12.18 -3.10 -20.77
CA LEU A 7 -11.95 -4.42 -21.38
C LEU A 7 -10.49 -4.64 -21.80
N PHE A 8 -9.84 -3.61 -22.35
CA PHE A 8 -8.43 -3.66 -22.75
C PHE A 8 -7.50 -3.81 -21.55
N ASN A 9 -7.74 -3.05 -20.48
CA ASN A 9 -6.95 -3.13 -19.27
C ASN A 9 -7.09 -4.50 -18.59
N ASN A 10 -8.29 -5.09 -18.62
CA ASN A 10 -8.50 -6.45 -18.08
C ASN A 10 -7.67 -7.50 -18.83
N GLU A 11 -7.51 -7.38 -20.15
CA GLU A 11 -6.67 -8.31 -20.92
C GLU A 11 -5.18 -8.16 -20.54
N LEU A 12 -4.70 -6.93 -20.39
CA LEU A 12 -3.33 -6.65 -19.93
C LEU A 12 -3.08 -7.21 -18.52
N PHE A 13 -4.03 -7.04 -17.59
CA PHE A 13 -3.96 -7.65 -16.26
C PHE A 13 -3.91 -9.18 -16.32
N ASN A 14 -4.77 -9.81 -17.11
CA ASN A 14 -4.75 -11.26 -17.29
C ASN A 14 -3.39 -11.78 -17.82
N GLN A 15 -2.75 -11.03 -18.73
CA GLN A 15 -1.41 -11.38 -19.22
C GLN A 15 -0.34 -11.20 -18.14
N LEU A 16 -0.41 -10.09 -17.40
CA LEU A 16 0.50 -9.77 -16.30
C LEU A 16 0.46 -10.86 -15.22
N GLU A 17 -0.73 -11.25 -14.80
CA GLU A 17 -0.97 -12.27 -13.77
C GLU A 17 -0.50 -13.67 -14.21
N LYS A 18 -0.59 -14.00 -15.51
CA LYS A 18 -0.03 -15.26 -16.05
C LYS A 18 1.50 -15.26 -16.07
N LEU A 19 2.14 -14.12 -16.31
CA LEU A 19 3.59 -14.00 -16.38
C LEU A 19 4.26 -14.01 -15.00
N LYS A 20 3.63 -13.45 -13.97
CA LYS A 20 4.20 -13.34 -12.63
C LYS A 20 4.64 -14.71 -12.05
N PRO A 21 3.82 -15.78 -12.05
CA PRO A 21 4.25 -17.10 -11.58
C PRO A 21 5.44 -17.65 -12.36
N LEU A 22 5.50 -17.42 -13.68
CA LEU A 22 6.63 -17.85 -14.51
C LEU A 22 7.92 -17.12 -14.09
N TYR A 23 7.83 -15.81 -13.83
CA TYR A 23 8.97 -15.03 -13.34
C TYR A 23 9.46 -15.47 -11.96
N PHE A 24 8.54 -15.66 -11.01
CA PHE A 24 8.89 -16.00 -9.63
C PHE A 24 9.51 -17.40 -9.52
N ASN A 25 8.99 -18.37 -10.27
CA ASN A 25 9.45 -19.77 -10.24
C ASN A 25 10.69 -20.03 -11.12
N GLU A 26 11.06 -19.12 -12.01
CA GLU A 26 12.22 -19.29 -12.89
C GLU A 26 13.55 -19.05 -12.14
N THR A 27 14.50 -19.97 -12.34
CA THR A 27 15.84 -19.95 -11.74
C THR A 27 16.93 -19.58 -12.75
N ASN A 28 16.69 -19.77 -14.05
CA ASN A 28 17.61 -19.36 -15.10
C ASN A 28 17.63 -17.82 -15.23
N PRO A 29 18.79 -17.16 -15.04
CA PRO A 29 18.85 -15.70 -15.01
C PRO A 29 18.39 -15.03 -16.32
N THR A 30 18.74 -15.59 -17.47
CA THR A 30 18.40 -15.02 -18.79
C THR A 30 16.90 -15.09 -19.04
N LYS A 31 16.26 -16.23 -18.77
CA LYS A 31 14.80 -16.38 -18.89
C LYS A 31 14.07 -15.52 -17.88
N LYS A 32 14.55 -15.48 -16.62
CA LYS A 32 13.98 -14.63 -15.57
C LYS A 32 14.01 -13.16 -15.95
N GLN A 33 15.12 -12.69 -16.52
CA GLN A 33 15.24 -11.33 -17.04
C GLN A 33 14.28 -11.08 -18.23
N ALA A 34 14.09 -12.05 -19.11
CA ALA A 34 13.14 -11.93 -20.22
C ALA A 34 11.68 -11.81 -19.73
N TYR A 35 11.28 -12.58 -18.72
CA TYR A 35 9.96 -12.42 -18.08
C TYR A 35 9.82 -11.07 -17.38
N LYS A 36 10.86 -10.63 -16.65
CA LYS A 36 10.86 -9.31 -16.01
C LYS A 36 10.62 -8.19 -17.02
N LYS A 37 11.30 -8.22 -18.18
CA LYS A 37 11.11 -7.22 -19.25
C LYS A 37 9.67 -7.19 -19.78
N GLN A 38 9.03 -8.35 -19.92
CA GLN A 38 7.63 -8.44 -20.34
C GLN A 38 6.69 -7.88 -19.27
N ILE A 39 6.92 -8.21 -18.00
CA ILE A 39 6.16 -7.66 -16.87
C ILE A 39 6.31 -6.14 -16.80
N ASP A 40 7.54 -5.61 -16.86
CA ASP A 40 7.81 -4.17 -16.82
C ASP A 40 7.10 -3.44 -17.98
N LYS A 41 7.08 -4.06 -19.18
CA LYS A 41 6.37 -3.52 -20.35
C LYS A 41 4.85 -3.47 -20.11
N LEU A 42 4.25 -4.56 -19.62
CA LEU A 42 2.81 -4.60 -19.33
C LEU A 42 2.43 -3.60 -18.24
N ILE A 43 3.22 -3.48 -17.18
CA ILE A 43 3.00 -2.47 -16.13
C ILE A 43 3.04 -1.08 -16.75
N SER A 44 4.03 -0.77 -17.59
CA SER A 44 4.11 0.52 -18.27
C SER A 44 2.91 0.80 -19.18
N GLU A 45 2.35 -0.21 -19.83
CA GLU A 45 1.15 -0.07 -20.68
C GLU A 45 -0.09 0.19 -19.81
N ILE A 46 -0.28 -0.60 -18.75
CA ILE A 46 -1.39 -0.45 -17.79
C ILE A 46 -1.36 0.93 -17.12
N THR A 47 -0.17 1.42 -16.76
CA THR A 47 0.00 2.72 -16.10
C THR A 47 0.12 3.88 -17.07
N SER A 48 -0.05 3.68 -18.38
CA SER A 48 0.14 4.75 -19.40
C SER A 48 1.50 5.46 -19.28
N GLY A 49 2.55 4.73 -18.90
CA GLY A 49 3.92 5.23 -18.73
C GLY A 49 4.21 5.89 -17.38
N HIS A 50 3.22 5.97 -16.48
CA HIS A 50 3.46 6.40 -15.10
C HIS A 50 4.39 5.42 -14.36
N THR A 51 5.32 5.98 -13.58
CA THR A 51 6.40 5.21 -12.91
C THR A 51 6.19 5.06 -11.42
N GLU A 52 5.17 5.73 -10.88
CA GLU A 52 4.76 5.62 -9.50
C GLU A 52 4.29 4.20 -9.17
N PHE A 53 4.62 3.75 -7.97
CA PHE A 53 4.21 2.45 -7.49
C PHE A 53 2.71 2.42 -7.15
N ASP A 54 2.01 1.39 -7.62
CA ASP A 54 0.59 1.18 -7.35
C ASP A 54 0.33 -0.28 -6.91
N PHE A 55 -0.24 -0.47 -5.73
CA PHE A 55 -0.53 -1.79 -5.20
C PHE A 55 -1.51 -2.59 -6.08
N GLU A 56 -2.55 -1.94 -6.62
CA GLU A 56 -3.55 -2.63 -7.46
C GLU A 56 -2.95 -3.12 -8.78
N VAL A 57 -1.88 -2.46 -9.26
CA VAL A 57 -1.19 -2.89 -10.49
C VAL A 57 -0.14 -3.97 -10.19
N TYR A 58 0.76 -3.66 -9.26
CA TYR A 58 1.91 -4.52 -8.96
C TYR A 58 1.52 -5.81 -8.25
N PHE A 59 0.34 -5.86 -7.63
CA PHE A 59 -0.22 -7.04 -6.98
C PHE A 59 -1.66 -7.32 -7.46
N SER A 60 -1.94 -7.04 -8.73
CA SER A 60 -3.24 -7.27 -9.37
C SER A 60 -3.87 -8.62 -9.04
N GLU A 61 -3.08 -9.71 -9.04
CA GLU A 61 -3.53 -11.04 -8.66
C GLU A 61 -4.12 -11.09 -7.24
N VAL A 62 -3.54 -10.35 -6.29
CA VAL A 62 -4.03 -10.29 -4.90
C VAL A 62 -5.33 -9.49 -4.83
N PHE A 63 -5.39 -8.35 -5.52
CA PHE A 63 -6.56 -7.47 -5.47
C PHE A 63 -7.74 -8.02 -6.26
N HIS A 64 -7.51 -8.68 -7.40
CA HIS A 64 -8.56 -9.28 -8.22
C HIS A 64 -9.12 -10.57 -7.59
N GLU A 65 -8.28 -11.38 -6.95
CA GLU A 65 -8.73 -12.63 -6.33
C GLU A 65 -9.32 -12.41 -4.93
N LYS A 66 -8.69 -11.57 -4.11
CA LYS A 66 -8.99 -11.46 -2.66
C LYS A 66 -9.46 -10.08 -2.21
N GLY A 67 -9.37 -9.06 -3.08
CA GLY A 67 -9.69 -7.68 -2.73
C GLY A 67 -8.65 -6.97 -1.85
N GLY A 68 -7.49 -7.59 -1.59
CA GLY A 68 -6.42 -7.03 -0.78
C GLY A 68 -5.57 -8.10 -0.09
N PHE A 69 -4.55 -7.68 0.66
CA PHE A 69 -3.65 -8.59 1.36
C PHE A 69 -4.30 -9.24 2.58
N ASP A 70 -4.05 -10.53 2.79
CA ASP A 70 -4.46 -11.26 4.00
C ASP A 70 -3.70 -10.77 5.25
N ILE A 71 -2.44 -10.34 5.07
CA ILE A 71 -1.57 -9.88 6.14
C ILE A 71 -0.79 -8.65 5.68
N VAL A 72 -0.81 -7.58 6.48
CA VAL A 72 0.04 -6.39 6.30
C VAL A 72 0.94 -6.23 7.52
N ILE A 73 2.25 -6.34 7.32
CA ILE A 73 3.25 -6.15 8.39
C ILE A 73 4.10 -4.93 8.05
N ALA A 74 4.29 -4.03 9.01
CA ALA A 74 5.08 -2.83 8.80
C ALA A 74 5.95 -2.45 10.01
N ASN A 75 7.15 -1.95 9.70
CA ASN A 75 7.99 -1.18 10.60
C ASN A 75 8.21 0.20 9.94
N PRO A 76 7.21 1.11 10.02
CA PRO A 76 7.24 2.39 9.31
C PRO A 76 8.34 3.32 9.83
N PRO A 77 8.71 4.36 9.05
CA PRO A 77 9.71 5.34 9.46
C PRO A 77 9.27 6.19 10.66
N TYR A 78 10.19 6.40 11.61
CA TYR A 78 9.98 7.18 12.84
C TYR A 78 10.37 8.64 12.68
N VAL A 79 9.65 9.37 11.84
CA VAL A 79 9.90 10.79 11.55
C VAL A 79 8.79 11.65 12.15
N GLU A 80 9.16 12.65 12.94
CA GLU A 80 8.21 13.64 13.46
C GLU A 80 7.72 14.57 12.33
N PHE A 81 6.45 14.97 12.34
CA PHE A 81 5.89 15.90 11.34
C PHE A 81 6.71 17.18 11.14
N LYS A 82 7.35 17.70 12.19
CA LYS A 82 8.17 18.93 12.09
C LYS A 82 9.35 18.78 11.10
N ASN A 83 9.82 17.56 10.87
CA ASN A 83 10.96 17.26 10.01
C ASN A 83 10.58 17.01 8.53
N LEU A 84 9.28 16.93 8.21
CA LEU A 84 8.81 16.82 6.83
C LEU A 84 8.82 18.20 6.16
N ASP A 85 9.09 18.23 4.85
CA ASP A 85 8.97 19.47 4.10
C ASP A 85 7.49 19.87 3.91
N LYS A 86 7.25 21.10 3.44
CA LYS A 86 5.87 21.58 3.26
C LYS A 86 5.11 20.81 2.18
N ALA A 87 5.77 20.44 1.09
CA ALA A 87 5.13 19.74 -0.03
C ALA A 87 4.70 18.32 0.37
N GLU A 88 5.53 17.62 1.15
CA GLU A 88 5.22 16.31 1.74
C GLU A 88 4.02 16.41 2.68
N LYS A 89 4.00 17.42 3.55
CA LYS A 89 2.87 17.67 4.45
C LYS A 89 1.58 17.90 3.66
N ASP A 90 1.57 18.87 2.75
CA ASP A 90 0.41 19.23 1.94
C ASP A 90 -0.12 18.00 1.18
N LYS A 91 0.79 17.19 0.61
CA LYS A 91 0.44 15.93 -0.06
C LYS A 91 -0.20 14.93 0.91
N LEU A 92 0.42 14.67 2.06
CA LEU A 92 -0.11 13.72 3.04
C LEU A 92 -1.46 14.16 3.61
N GLU A 93 -1.66 15.45 3.87
CA GLU A 93 -2.94 15.98 4.36
C GLU A 93 -4.06 15.95 3.30
N SER A 94 -3.69 15.92 2.01
CA SER A 94 -4.64 15.79 0.90
C SER A 94 -5.09 14.34 0.65
N ILE A 95 -4.26 13.37 1.03
CA ILE A 95 -4.49 11.94 0.77
C ILE A 95 -5.13 11.25 1.98
N TYR A 96 -4.68 11.60 3.19
CA TYR A 96 -5.03 10.88 4.41
C TYR A 96 -5.87 11.75 5.34
N THR A 97 -6.88 11.14 5.93
CA THR A 97 -7.80 11.81 6.86
C THR A 97 -7.20 11.94 8.26
N THR A 98 -6.27 11.05 8.62
CA THR A 98 -5.60 11.03 9.93
C THR A 98 -4.46 12.04 10.05
N THR A 99 -3.97 12.58 8.94
CA THR A 99 -2.87 13.55 8.86
C THR A 99 -3.40 14.98 8.89
N LYS A 100 -3.98 15.41 10.01
CA LYS A 100 -4.37 16.82 10.20
C LYS A 100 -3.59 17.46 11.34
N GLY A 101 -2.88 18.55 11.04
CA GLY A 101 -2.07 19.23 12.03
C GLY A 101 -0.81 18.44 12.36
N LYS A 102 -0.45 18.32 13.65
CA LYS A 102 0.73 17.55 14.06
C LYS A 102 0.43 16.05 13.94
N TYR A 103 1.42 15.26 13.54
CA TYR A 103 1.39 13.78 13.57
C TYR A 103 2.82 13.22 13.52
N ASP A 104 2.98 11.90 13.58
CA ASP A 104 4.23 11.23 13.23
C ASP A 104 4.06 10.50 11.90
N LEU A 105 5.13 10.36 11.12
CA LEU A 105 5.06 9.83 9.75
C LEU A 105 4.53 8.39 9.67
N TYR A 106 4.56 7.59 10.74
CA TYR A 106 3.95 6.25 10.75
C TYR A 106 2.41 6.26 10.68
N ILE A 107 1.77 7.39 11.00
CA ILE A 107 0.30 7.53 11.01
C ILE A 107 -0.33 7.31 9.62
N PRO A 108 0.11 7.98 8.54
CA PRO A 108 -0.43 7.73 7.21
C PRO A 108 -0.19 6.29 6.71
N PHE A 109 0.83 5.58 7.21
CA PHE A 109 1.04 4.16 6.86
C PHE A 109 -0.04 3.26 7.46
N LEU A 110 -0.45 3.51 8.71
CA LEU A 110 -1.56 2.80 9.35
C LEU A 110 -2.87 3.01 8.58
N GLU A 111 -3.16 4.24 8.14
CA GLU A 111 -4.33 4.52 7.30
C GLU A 111 -4.21 3.85 5.92
N LYS A 112 -3.03 3.93 5.28
CA LYS A 112 -2.79 3.28 3.99
C LYS A 112 -2.98 1.76 4.05
N SER A 113 -2.66 1.14 5.18
CA SER A 113 -2.82 -0.30 5.37
C SER A 113 -4.26 -0.74 5.24
N GLN A 114 -5.21 0.08 5.74
CA GLN A 114 -6.63 -0.18 5.56
C GLN A 114 -6.98 -0.34 4.07
N SER A 115 -6.41 0.53 3.23
CA SER A 115 -6.78 0.61 1.82
C SER A 115 -6.23 -0.54 0.97
N ILE A 116 -5.29 -1.32 1.50
CA ILE A 116 -4.63 -2.42 0.77
C ILE A 116 -4.91 -3.78 1.39
N ALA A 117 -5.47 -3.82 2.60
CA ALA A 117 -5.77 -5.04 3.31
C ALA A 117 -7.15 -5.58 2.92
N GLY A 118 -7.27 -6.90 2.82
CA GLY A 118 -8.54 -7.57 2.55
C GLY A 118 -9.52 -7.48 3.72
N ALA A 119 -10.79 -7.86 3.50
CA ALA A 119 -11.85 -7.74 4.51
C ALA A 119 -11.63 -8.57 5.79
N SER A 120 -10.86 -9.65 5.72
CA SER A 120 -10.54 -10.53 6.86
C SER A 120 -9.04 -10.61 7.12
N SER A 121 -8.37 -9.47 6.96
CA SER A 121 -6.93 -9.35 7.06
C SER A 121 -6.44 -9.09 8.48
N VAL A 122 -5.14 -9.34 8.70
CA VAL A 122 -4.43 -8.98 9.93
C VAL A 122 -3.39 -7.90 9.62
N ILE A 123 -3.41 -6.82 10.40
CA ILE A 123 -2.46 -5.70 10.26
C ILE A 123 -1.59 -5.63 11.51
N ILE A 124 -0.27 -5.70 11.33
CA ILE A 124 0.74 -5.78 12.39
C ILE A 124 1.74 -4.63 12.21
N TYR A 125 1.91 -3.84 13.26
CA TYR A 125 2.77 -2.66 13.23
C TYR A 125 3.74 -2.65 14.41
N ILE A 126 5.02 -2.49 14.09
CA ILE A 126 6.01 -2.04 15.07
C ILE A 126 6.00 -0.53 15.00
N CYS A 127 5.44 0.15 16.00
CA CYS A 127 5.41 1.61 16.02
C CYS A 127 5.36 2.21 17.43
N SER A 128 5.54 3.53 17.52
CA SER A 128 5.45 4.27 18.78
C SER A 128 4.02 4.27 19.33
N THR A 129 3.85 3.95 20.62
CA THR A 129 2.56 3.99 21.33
C THR A 129 2.13 5.42 21.72
N ARG A 130 2.91 6.46 21.38
CA ARG A 130 2.61 7.86 21.72
C ARG A 130 1.24 8.33 21.21
N PHE A 131 0.80 7.87 20.05
CA PHE A 131 -0.50 8.24 19.51
C PHE A 131 -1.67 7.76 20.39
N LEU A 132 -1.48 6.81 21.31
CA LEU A 132 -2.51 6.38 22.24
C LEU A 132 -2.85 7.47 23.27
N HIS A 133 -1.87 8.28 23.67
CA HIS A 133 -2.01 9.21 24.80
C HIS A 133 -1.92 10.69 24.40
N ARG A 134 -1.42 11.01 23.21
CA ARG A 134 -1.24 12.40 22.76
C ARG A 134 -2.46 12.95 22.03
N ASP A 135 -2.63 14.26 22.07
CA ASP A 135 -3.73 14.95 21.39
C ASP A 135 -3.71 14.77 19.88
N TYR A 136 -2.52 14.76 19.27
CA TYR A 136 -2.39 14.53 17.84
C TYR A 136 -2.91 13.15 17.40
N GLY A 137 -2.96 12.19 18.33
CA GLY A 137 -3.45 10.85 18.07
C GLY A 137 -4.99 10.75 17.96
N LYS A 138 -5.75 11.82 18.19
CA LYS A 138 -7.23 11.78 18.18
C LYS A 138 -7.79 11.22 16.87
N ASN A 139 -7.29 11.69 15.73
CA ASN A 139 -7.80 11.27 14.42
C ASN A 139 -7.48 9.80 14.13
N ILE A 140 -6.24 9.36 14.39
CA ILE A 140 -5.88 7.96 14.18
C ILE A 140 -6.60 7.03 15.16
N ARG A 141 -6.83 7.43 16.41
CA ARG A 141 -7.63 6.62 17.36
C ARG A 141 -9.08 6.49 16.88
N SER A 142 -9.66 7.55 16.33
CA SER A 142 -10.98 7.50 15.70
C SER A 142 -11.00 6.59 14.47
N PHE A 143 -9.99 6.70 13.61
CA PHE A 143 -9.84 5.86 12.43
C PHE A 143 -9.72 4.38 12.81
N ILE A 144 -8.86 4.05 13.78
CA ILE A 144 -8.69 2.68 14.28
C ILE A 144 -10.00 2.14 14.83
N LYS A 145 -10.72 2.92 15.64
CA LYS A 145 -12.02 2.51 16.19
C LYS A 145 -13.07 2.24 15.11
N THR A 146 -13.01 2.96 13.98
CA THR A 146 -13.95 2.80 12.87
C THR A 146 -13.64 1.59 12.00
N TYR A 147 -12.36 1.38 11.66
CA TYR A 147 -11.97 0.43 10.61
C TYR A 147 -11.31 -0.85 11.12
N TYR A 148 -10.89 -0.91 12.38
CA TYR A 148 -10.16 -2.05 12.92
C TYR A 148 -10.77 -2.60 14.20
N VAL A 149 -10.56 -3.89 14.40
CA VAL A 149 -10.73 -4.56 15.69
C VAL A 149 -9.33 -4.77 16.26
N ILE A 150 -9.06 -4.20 17.44
CA ILE A 150 -7.76 -4.35 18.10
C ILE A 150 -7.73 -5.73 18.76
N ASN A 151 -6.84 -6.60 18.29
CA ASN A 151 -6.62 -7.91 18.89
C ASN A 151 -5.63 -7.84 20.07
N GLU A 152 -4.51 -7.15 19.87
CA GLU A 152 -3.42 -7.10 20.86
C GLU A 152 -2.63 -5.79 20.73
N ILE A 153 -2.16 -5.27 21.87
CA ILE A 153 -1.17 -4.18 21.95
C ILE A 153 -0.10 -4.64 22.95
N ILE A 154 1.16 -4.56 22.53
CA ILE A 154 2.33 -4.90 23.35
C ILE A 154 3.12 -3.60 23.55
N ASP A 155 3.23 -3.13 24.80
CA ASP A 155 3.93 -1.89 25.21
C ASP A 155 4.87 -2.18 26.40
#